data_AF-A0A9D1M6N7-F1
#
_entry.id   AF-A0A9D1M6N7-F1
#
_cell.length_a   1.000
_cell.length_b   1.000
_cell.length_c   1.000
_cell.angle_alpha   90.00
_cell.angle_beta   90.00
_cell.angle_gamma   90.00
#
_symmetry.space_group_name_H-M   'P 1'
#
loop_
_entity.id
_entity.type
_entity.pdbx_description
1 polymer ?
#
loop_
_entity_poly.entity_id
_entity_poly.type
_entity_poly.pdbx_seq_one_letter_code
_entity_poly.pdbx_strand_id
1 'polypeptide(L)'
;YGARALNEVFYLDDFLQLEKEFPNFSFHLALDRPDPAADAAGVKYTPGFVHQVIYETYLKDHETPEDIEYYMCGPGPMAEAVKKMLWNLGVPREMLMFDDFGG
;
A
#
# COMPACT_ATOMS: atom_id res chain seq x y z
N TYR A 1 1.84 1.81 2.16
CA TYR A 1 2.09 3.16 1.59
C TYR A 1 3.11 3.05 0.47
N GLY A 2 2.92 3.76 -0.65
CA GLY A 2 3.86 3.77 -1.78
C GLY A 2 4.55 5.12 -1.93
N ALA A 3 5.87 5.12 -2.06
CA ALA A 3 6.69 6.33 -2.29
C ALA A 3 7.85 6.03 -3.25
N ARG A 4 8.49 7.07 -3.81
CA ARG A 4 9.63 6.84 -4.72
C ARG A 4 10.92 6.49 -3.98
N ALA A 5 11.10 7.05 -2.79
CA ALA A 5 12.31 6.95 -1.97
C ALA A 5 11.99 7.26 -0.50
N LEU A 6 12.88 6.88 0.43
CA LEU A 6 12.65 7.06 1.87
C LEU A 6 12.41 8.52 2.27
N ASN A 7 13.07 9.47 1.61
CA ASN A 7 12.95 10.90 1.92
C ASN A 7 11.59 11.52 1.57
N GLU A 8 10.74 10.80 0.81
CA GLU A 8 9.37 11.19 0.50
C GLU A 8 8.36 10.56 1.49
N VAL A 9 8.82 9.77 2.46
CA VAL A 9 7.97 9.09 3.44
C VAL A 9 7.82 9.96 4.67
N PHE A 10 6.57 10.26 5.02
CA PHE A 10 6.20 11.01 6.23
C PHE A 10 5.40 10.13 7.18
N TYR A 11 5.39 10.50 8.47
CA TYR A 11 4.68 9.79 9.54
C TYR A 11 5.10 8.31 9.71
N LEU A 12 6.28 7.93 9.21
CA LEU A 12 6.78 6.56 9.31
C LEU A 12 6.84 6.07 10.76
N ASP A 13 7.44 6.88 11.64
CA ASP A 13 7.57 6.52 13.05
C ASP A 13 6.21 6.40 13.75
N ASP A 14 5.24 7.24 13.38
CA ASP A 14 3.88 7.20 13.93
C ASP A 14 3.19 5.88 13.56
N PHE A 15 3.28 5.45 12.29
CA PHE A 15 2.71 4.17 11.87
C PHE A 15 3.43 2.96 12.46
N LEU A 16 4.76 3.01 12.59
CA LEU A 16 5.53 1.95 13.25
C LEU A 16 5.22 1.86 14.76
N GLN A 17 4.87 2.97 15.40
CA GLN A 17 4.40 2.96 16.78
C GLN A 17 3.00 2.33 16.88
N LEU A 18 2.08 2.71 15.99
CA LEU A 18 0.74 2.10 15.93
C LEU A 18 0.80 0.58 15.72
N GLU A 19 1.68 0.09 14.85
CA GLU A 19 1.88 -1.35 14.61
C GLU A 19 2.40 -2.09 15.86
N LYS A 20 3.21 -1.43 16.70
CA LYS A 20 3.67 -2.01 17.97
C LYS A 20 2.56 -2.07 19.02
N GLU A 21 1.67 -1.09 19.01
CA GLU A 21 0.61 -0.94 20.02
C GLU A 21 -0.62 -1.80 19.71
N PHE A 22 -0.97 -1.93 18.43
CA PHE A 22 -2.21 -2.58 17.99
C PHE A 22 -1.91 -3.83 17.16
N PRO A 23 -2.10 -5.06 17.70
CA PRO A 23 -1.74 -6.30 17.01
C PRO A 23 -2.61 -6.58 15.77
N ASN A 24 -3.72 -5.86 15.61
CA ASN A 24 -4.60 -5.91 14.45
C ASN A 24 -4.26 -4.88 13.36
N PHE A 25 -3.18 -4.12 13.54
CA PHE A 25 -2.69 -3.14 12.57
C PHE A 25 -1.30 -3.55 12.07
N SER A 26 -1.07 -3.40 10.77
CA SER A 26 0.28 -3.56 10.19
C SER A 26 0.54 -2.50 9.15
N PHE A 27 1.80 -2.03 9.09
CA PHE A 27 2.22 -0.99 8.14
C PHE A 27 3.28 -1.54 7.19
N HIS A 28 3.02 -1.40 5.88
CA HIS A 28 3.92 -1.87 4.84
C HIS A 28 4.33 -0.70 3.94
N LEU A 29 5.63 -0.44 3.89
CA LEU A 29 6.24 0.54 3.00
C LEU A 29 6.63 -0.12 1.68
N ALA A 30 6.16 0.42 0.56
CA ALA A 30 6.61 0.09 -0.78
C ALA A 30 7.41 1.26 -1.34
N LEU A 31 8.63 1.02 -1.80
CA LEU A 31 9.45 2.01 -2.50
C LEU A 31 9.58 1.59 -3.96
N ASP A 32 9.49 2.50 -4.92
CA ASP A 32 9.50 2.15 -6.35
C ASP A 32 10.69 1.27 -6.79
N ARG A 33 11.82 1.37 -6.08
CA ARG A 33 13.07 0.64 -6.34
C ARG A 33 13.84 0.42 -5.02
N PRO A 34 14.88 -0.43 -5.01
CA PRO A 34 15.82 -0.48 -3.89
C PRO A 34 16.35 0.91 -3.53
N ASP A 35 16.39 1.22 -2.25
CA ASP A 35 16.71 2.52 -1.69
C ASP A 35 17.87 2.41 -0.67
N PRO A 36 19.09 2.84 -1.04
CA PRO A 36 20.25 2.75 -0.15
C PRO A 36 20.12 3.57 1.14
N ALA A 37 19.30 4.63 1.15
CA ALA A 37 19.08 5.42 2.36
C ALA A 37 18.17 4.66 3.34
N ALA A 38 17.14 3.96 2.83
CA ALA A 38 16.33 3.04 3.61
C ALA A 38 17.16 1.88 4.16
N ASP A 39 18.02 1.27 3.31
CA ASP A 39 18.90 0.18 3.72
C ASP A 39 19.85 0.63 4.84
N ALA A 40 20.49 1.79 4.69
CA ALA A 40 21.39 2.35 5.70
C ALA A 40 20.68 2.73 7.00
N ALA A 41 19.42 3.16 6.92
CA ALA A 41 18.59 3.47 8.08
C ALA A 41 17.97 2.22 8.72
N GLY A 42 18.10 1.04 8.11
CA GLY A 42 17.45 -0.19 8.56
C GLY A 42 15.93 -0.15 8.46
N VAL A 43 15.37 0.71 7.61
CA VAL A 43 13.92 0.83 7.40
C VAL A 43 13.47 -0.33 6.51
N LYS A 44 12.49 -1.10 6.98
CA LYS A 44 11.91 -2.21 6.21
C LYS A 44 11.00 -1.65 5.11
N TYR A 45 11.21 -2.10 3.88
CA TYR A 45 10.34 -1.80 2.73
C TYR A 45 10.36 -2.94 1.71
N THR A 46 9.42 -2.92 0.77
CA THR A 46 9.39 -3.80 -0.40
C THR A 46 9.57 -2.97 -1.67
N PRO A 47 10.56 -3.30 -2.54
CA PRO A 47 10.69 -2.63 -3.83
C PRO A 47 9.51 -2.92 -4.77
N GLY A 48 8.98 -1.90 -5.43
CA GLY A 48 7.94 -1.99 -6.47
C GLY A 48 6.75 -1.06 -6.23
N PHE A 49 5.85 -1.00 -7.22
CA PHE A 49 4.63 -0.20 -7.10
C PHE A 49 3.68 -0.80 -6.06
N VAL A 50 3.05 0.07 -5.26
CA VAL A 50 2.21 -0.36 -4.13
C VAL A 50 1.11 -1.36 -4.50
N HIS A 51 0.51 -1.23 -5.69
CA HIS A 51 -0.53 -2.16 -6.17
C HIS A 51 0.01 -3.57 -6.47
N GLN A 52 1.26 -3.68 -6.92
CA GLN A 52 1.92 -4.96 -7.15
C GLN A 52 2.41 -5.56 -5.84
N VAL A 53 2.98 -4.73 -4.97
CA VAL A 53 3.46 -5.16 -3.65
C VAL A 53 2.31 -5.76 -2.85
N ILE A 54 1.19 -5.04 -2.68
CA ILE A 54 0.04 -5.55 -1.92
C ILE A 54 -0.56 -6.81 -2.55
N TYR A 55 -0.58 -6.89 -3.89
CA TYR A 55 -1.01 -8.10 -4.58
C TYR A 55 -0.11 -9.29 -4.25
N GLU A 56 1.21 -9.13 -4.43
CA GLU A 56 2.18 -10.21 -4.29
C GLU A 56 2.43 -10.67 -2.86
N THR A 57 2.25 -9.78 -1.87
CA THR A 57 2.57 -10.09 -0.48
C THR A 57 1.34 -10.36 0.38
N TYR A 58 0.12 -10.12 -0.13
CA TYR A 58 -1.10 -10.26 0.65
C TYR A 58 -2.29 -10.75 -0.18
N LEU A 59 -2.74 -9.99 -1.18
CA LEU A 59 -4.06 -10.24 -1.77
C LEU A 59 -4.13 -11.47 -2.67
N LYS A 60 -3.03 -11.89 -3.32
CA LYS A 60 -3.06 -13.06 -4.21
C LYS A 60 -3.34 -14.37 -3.45
N ASP A 61 -2.98 -14.42 -2.18
CA ASP A 61 -3.09 -15.59 -1.31
C ASP A 61 -4.22 -15.43 -0.27
N HIS A 62 -4.94 -14.30 -0.30
CA HIS A 62 -6.06 -14.05 0.59
C HIS A 62 -7.29 -14.87 0.14
N GLU A 63 -7.97 -15.53 1.08
CA GLU A 63 -9.09 -16.43 0.75
C GLU A 63 -10.30 -15.68 0.17
N THR A 64 -10.65 -14.52 0.75
CA THR A 64 -11.80 -13.70 0.34
C THR A 64 -11.45 -12.21 0.20
N PRO A 65 -10.63 -11.82 -0.78
CA PRO A 65 -10.28 -10.41 -1.00
C PRO A 65 -11.49 -9.51 -1.27
N GLU A 66 -12.61 -10.07 -1.71
CA GLU A 66 -13.90 -9.39 -1.93
C GLU A 66 -14.59 -8.92 -0.65
N ASP A 67 -14.27 -9.52 0.51
CA ASP A 67 -14.85 -9.17 1.81
C ASP A 67 -14.10 -8.01 2.49
N ILE A 68 -12.98 -7.56 1.93
CA ILE A 68 -12.16 -6.48 2.47
C ILE A 68 -12.71 -5.12 2.02
N GLU A 69 -12.85 -4.19 2.96
CA GLU A 69 -13.09 -2.78 2.66
C GLU A 69 -11.78 -2.07 2.32
N TYR A 70 -11.68 -1.51 1.10
CA TYR A 70 -10.50 -0.83 0.59
C TYR A 70 -10.69 0.68 0.64
N TYR A 71 -9.86 1.34 1.46
CA TYR A 71 -9.77 2.80 1.50
C TYR A 71 -8.50 3.24 0.77
N MET A 72 -8.66 4.06 -0.26
CA MET A 72 -7.56 4.47 -1.12
C MET A 72 -7.56 5.97 -1.37
N CYS A 73 -6.35 6.53 -1.42
CA CYS A 73 -6.11 7.91 -1.80
C CYS A 73 -4.72 8.00 -2.45
N GLY A 74 -4.59 8.72 -3.56
CA GLY A 74 -3.31 8.91 -4.24
C GLY A 74 -3.45 9.33 -5.71
N PRO A 75 -2.32 9.49 -6.42
CA PRO A 75 -2.31 10.06 -7.76
C PRO A 75 -3.03 9.17 -8.79
N GLY A 76 -3.62 9.78 -9.82
CA GLY A 76 -4.44 9.11 -10.84
C GLY A 76 -3.84 7.80 -11.39
N PRO A 77 -2.57 7.77 -11.85
CA PRO A 77 -1.95 6.54 -12.34
C PRO A 77 -1.87 5.41 -11.30
N MET A 78 -1.64 5.75 -10.02
CA MET A 78 -1.64 4.77 -8.93
C MET A 78 -3.06 4.27 -8.67
N ALA A 79 -4.03 5.18 -8.59
CA ALA A 79 -5.43 4.84 -8.35
C ALA A 79 -6.00 3.91 -9.43
N GLU A 80 -5.73 4.20 -10.71
CA GLU A 80 -6.18 3.35 -11.81
C GLU A 80 -5.52 1.95 -11.80
N ALA A 81 -4.24 1.86 -11.42
CA ALA A 81 -3.56 0.58 -11.29
C ALA A 81 -4.14 -0.28 -10.14
N VAL A 82 -4.43 0.32 -8.98
CA VAL A 82 -5.06 -0.38 -7.85
C VAL A 82 -6.49 -0.80 -8.21
N LYS A 83 -7.31 0.09 -8.78
CA LYS A 83 -8.67 -0.22 -9.24
C LYS A 83 -8.69 -1.45 -10.15
N LYS A 84 -7.83 -1.44 -11.18
CA LYS A 84 -7.71 -2.57 -12.12
C LYS A 84 -7.31 -3.86 -11.44
N MET A 85 -6.35 -3.81 -10.51
CA MET A 85 -5.91 -4.98 -9.75
C MET A 85 -7.05 -5.56 -8.89
N LEU A 86 -7.76 -4.71 -8.14
CA LEU A 86 -8.88 -5.14 -7.29
C LEU A 86 -10.04 -5.72 -8.12
N TRP A 87 -10.40 -5.10 -9.24
CA TRP A 87 -11.46 -5.65 -10.10
C TRP A 87 -11.09 -6.97 -10.76
N ASN A 88 -9.81 -7.17 -11.09
CA ASN A 88 -9.33 -8.46 -11.59
C ASN A 88 -9.36 -9.57 -10.52
N LEU A 89 -9.26 -9.19 -9.23
CA LEU A 89 -9.47 -10.09 -8.09
C LEU A 89 -10.94 -10.36 -7.80
N GLY A 90 -11.87 -9.72 -8.50
CA GLY A 90 -13.31 -9.87 -8.27
C GLY A 90 -13.89 -8.96 -7.19
N VAL A 91 -13.10 -8.02 -6.66
CA VAL A 91 -13.55 -7.09 -5.61
C VAL A 91 -14.68 -6.20 -6.16
N PRO A 92 -15.87 -6.18 -5.52
CA PRO A 92 -16.97 -5.31 -5.91
C PRO A 92 -16.60 -3.83 -5.81
N ARG A 93 -17.13 -3.00 -6.70
CA ARG A 93 -16.84 -1.54 -6.71
C ARG A 93 -17.24 -0.84 -5.42
N GLU A 94 -18.28 -1.31 -4.76
CA GLU A 94 -18.78 -0.78 -3.48
C GLU A 94 -17.82 -1.01 -2.31
N MET A 95 -16.89 -1.97 -2.42
CA MET A 95 -15.86 -2.21 -1.41
C MET A 95 -14.66 -1.27 -1.56
N LEU A 96 -14.61 -0.44 -2.61
CA LEU A 96 -13.52 0.52 -2.84
C LEU A 96 -13.98 1.96 -2.62
N MET A 97 -13.52 2.54 -1.52
CA MET A 97 -13.69 3.95 -1.17
C MET A 97 -12.44 4.71 -1.62
N PHE A 98 -12.57 5.43 -2.73
CA PHE A 98 -11.49 6.24 -3.29
C PHE A 98 -11.75 7.73 -3.09
N ASP A 99 -10.81 8.43 -2.46
CA ASP A 99 -10.81 9.89 -2.38
C ASP A 99 -10.04 10.49 -3.57
N ASP A 100 -10.78 11.11 -4.48
CA ASP A 100 -10.27 11.68 -5.73
C ASP A 100 -9.99 13.18 -5.57
N PHE A 101 -8.71 13.55 -5.61
CA PHE A 101 -8.28 14.95 -5.54
C PHE A 101 -8.45 15.74 -6.87
N GLY A 102 -9.00 15.12 -7.93
CA GLY A 102 -9.35 15.79 -9.18
C GLY A 102 -8.15 16.07 -10.11
N GLY A 103 -7.12 15.23 -10.04
CA GLY A 103 -5.89 15.34 -10.82
C GLY A 103 -5.96 14.79 -12.24
#